data_AF-A0A0G1MM30-F1
#
_entry.id   AF-A0A0G1MM30-F1
#
_cell.length_a   1.000
_cell.length_b   1.000
_cell.length_c   1.000
_cell.angle_alpha   90.00
_cell.angle_beta   90.00
_cell.angle_gamma   90.00
#
_symmetry.space_group_name_H-M   'P 1'
#
loop_
_entity.id
_entity.type
_entity.pdbx_description
1 polymer ?
#
loop_
_entity_poly.entity_id
_entity_poly.type
_entity_poly.pdbx_seq_one_letter_code
_entity_poly.pdbx_strand_id
1 'polypeptide(L)'
;IYQAVKSEETKTDEGIVFQAVLSEKELLQKFWETAPAYEEFVTFNGRGFDIPFLMIRSAIHNIRPSKNLMVNRYLESQPFNLKHIDLADQLSFYGAKNDWMGLHFWAKAFGIESSKTDEMSGDKVTEFFKQGKHKEIAEYCMKDVLVTLKLYQYWQKNLRFS
;
A
#
# COMPACT_ATOMS: atom_id res chain seq x y z
N ILE A 1 -5.43 0.40 9.14
CA ILE A 1 -5.81 -0.76 10.00
C ILE A 1 -4.54 -1.58 10.22
N TYR A 2 -4.24 -2.00 11.44
CA TYR A 2 -3.04 -2.78 11.76
C TYR A 2 -3.33 -3.81 12.86
N GLN A 3 -2.53 -4.87 12.95
CA GLN A 3 -2.69 -5.89 13.99
C GLN A 3 -1.92 -5.50 15.25
N ALA A 4 -2.55 -5.60 16.42
CA ALA A 4 -1.94 -5.35 17.72
C ALA A 4 -2.52 -6.27 18.81
N VAL A 5 -1.90 -6.23 19.99
CA VAL A 5 -2.34 -7.00 21.17
C VAL A 5 -3.58 -6.42 21.87
N LYS A 6 -3.97 -5.19 21.52
CA LYS A 6 -5.16 -4.51 22.03
C LYS A 6 -5.88 -3.84 20.87
N SER A 7 -7.21 -3.82 20.91
CA SER A 7 -8.01 -3.02 19.98
C SER A 7 -8.05 -1.58 20.48
N GLU A 8 -7.73 -0.65 19.60
CA GLU A 8 -7.71 0.78 19.85
C GLU A 8 -7.91 1.53 18.54
N GLU A 9 -8.41 2.75 18.64
CA GLU A 9 -8.51 3.66 17.52
C GLU A 9 -7.83 4.98 17.90
N THR A 10 -6.90 5.44 17.07
CA THR A 10 -6.24 6.73 17.26
C THR A 10 -6.38 7.56 16.00
N LYS A 11 -6.66 8.85 16.17
CA LYS A 11 -6.82 9.80 15.06
C LYS A 11 -5.75 10.88 15.15
N THR A 12 -5.09 11.17 14.03
CA THR A 12 -4.14 12.28 13.93
C THR A 12 -4.86 13.59 13.63
N ASP A 13 -4.18 14.71 13.87
CA ASP A 13 -4.69 16.04 13.51
C ASP A 13 -4.92 16.21 12.00
N GLU A 14 -4.20 15.43 11.19
CA GLU A 14 -4.33 15.36 9.73
C GLU A 14 -5.52 14.49 9.28
N GLY A 15 -6.31 13.96 10.22
CA GLY A 15 -7.50 13.17 9.95
C GLY A 15 -7.25 11.68 9.66
N ILE A 16 -6.01 11.20 9.80
CA ILE A 16 -5.67 9.80 9.60
C ILE A 16 -6.15 8.99 10.81
N VAL A 17 -6.88 7.90 10.56
CA VAL A 17 -7.38 7.00 11.60
C VAL A 17 -6.62 5.69 11.58
N PHE A 18 -5.91 5.40 12.66
CA PHE A 18 -5.27 4.12 12.93
C PHE A 18 -6.19 3.23 13.75
N GLN A 19 -6.70 2.18 13.12
CA GLN A 19 -7.53 1.17 13.78
C GLN A 19 -6.71 -0.10 14.04
N ALA A 20 -6.55 -0.47 15.31
CA ALA A 20 -5.89 -1.69 15.74
C ALA A 20 -6.90 -2.83 15.87
N VAL A 21 -6.56 -3.99 15.30
CA VAL A 21 -7.35 -5.22 15.37
C VAL A 21 -6.57 -6.35 16.03
N LEU A 22 -7.27 -7.35 16.55
CA LEU A 22 -6.66 -8.40 17.36
C LEU A 22 -6.13 -9.58 16.54
N SER A 23 -6.53 -9.70 15.28
CA SER A 23 -6.10 -10.80 14.40
C SER A 23 -5.93 -10.37 12.96
N GLU A 24 -5.08 -11.11 12.25
CA GLU A 24 -4.93 -10.97 10.80
C GLU A 24 -6.25 -11.21 10.06
N LYS A 25 -7.06 -12.16 10.52
CA LYS A 25 -8.38 -12.44 9.93
C LYS A 25 -9.28 -11.20 9.95
N GLU A 26 -9.35 -10.55 11.11
CA GLU A 26 -10.13 -9.32 11.27
C GLU A 26 -9.57 -8.17 10.41
N LEU A 27 -8.24 -8.06 10.31
CA LEU A 27 -7.58 -7.06 9.45
C LEU A 27 -8.00 -7.23 7.99
N LEU A 28 -7.87 -8.45 7.47
CA LEU A 28 -8.19 -8.79 6.08
C LEU A 28 -9.68 -8.61 5.80
N GLN A 29 -10.53 -9.01 6.74
CA GLN A 29 -11.97 -8.85 6.60
C GLN A 29 -12.37 -7.37 6.49
N LYS A 30 -11.88 -6.52 7.41
CA LYS A 30 -12.15 -5.07 7.35
C LYS A 30 -11.61 -4.43 6.06
N PHE A 31 -10.44 -4.86 5.58
CA PHE A 31 -9.90 -4.38 4.30
C PHE A 31 -10.87 -4.67 3.14
N TRP A 32 -11.34 -5.92 3.03
CA TRP A 32 -12.27 -6.30 1.96
C TRP A 32 -13.69 -5.77 2.14
N GLU A 33 -14.13 -5.47 3.36
CA GLU A 33 -15.39 -4.76 3.61
C GLU A 33 -15.33 -3.30 3.14
N THR A 34 -14.14 -2.68 3.22
CA THR A 34 -13.93 -1.27 2.85
C THR A 34 -13.65 -1.09 1.35
N ALA A 35 -12.94 -2.03 0.72
CA ALA A 35 -12.52 -1.93 -0.68
C ALA A 35 -13.65 -1.60 -1.69
N PRO A 36 -14.89 -2.10 -1.56
CA PRO A 36 -16.00 -1.77 -2.47
C PRO A 36 -16.29 -0.28 -2.60
N ALA A 37 -16.00 0.53 -1.59
CA ALA A 37 -16.26 1.98 -1.57
C ALA A 37 -15.33 2.80 -2.48
N TYR A 38 -14.28 2.20 -3.04
CA TYR A 38 -13.27 2.89 -3.85
C TYR A 38 -13.13 2.29 -5.24
N GLU A 39 -12.96 3.13 -6.26
CA GLU A 39 -12.76 2.67 -7.65
C GLU A 39 -11.28 2.69 -8.07
N GLU A 40 -10.47 3.59 -7.52
CA GLU A 40 -9.04 3.67 -7.77
C GLU A 40 -8.24 3.12 -6.57
N PHE A 41 -7.30 2.21 -6.86
CA PHE A 41 -6.35 1.64 -5.92
C PHE A 41 -4.95 1.97 -6.39
N VAL A 42 -4.20 2.69 -5.57
CA VAL A 42 -2.83 3.09 -5.90
C VAL A 42 -1.85 2.34 -5.01
N THR A 43 -0.84 1.73 -5.62
CA THR A 43 0.20 0.98 -4.90
C THR A 43 1.57 1.29 -5.49
N PHE A 44 2.63 1.02 -4.75
CA PHE A 44 3.99 0.91 -5.31
C PHE A 44 4.43 -0.55 -5.24
N ASN A 45 4.51 -1.22 -6.40
CA ASN A 45 4.78 -2.66 -6.52
C ASN A 45 3.70 -3.59 -5.91
N GLY A 46 2.45 -3.12 -5.86
CA GLY A 46 1.35 -3.90 -5.31
C GLY A 46 1.07 -5.18 -6.11
N ARG A 47 1.27 -5.16 -7.43
CA ARG A 47 1.13 -6.37 -8.27
C ARG A 47 2.21 -7.39 -7.99
N GLY A 48 3.42 -6.93 -7.69
CA GLY A 48 4.56 -7.78 -7.39
C GLY A 48 4.54 -8.37 -5.98
N PHE A 49 3.77 -7.78 -5.06
CA PHE A 49 3.76 -8.21 -3.66
C PHE A 49 2.41 -8.06 -2.95
N ASP A 50 1.98 -6.83 -2.66
CA ASP A 50 0.90 -6.55 -1.70
C ASP A 50 -0.42 -7.24 -2.07
N ILE A 51 -0.84 -7.14 -3.32
CA ILE A 51 -2.13 -7.64 -3.77
C ILE A 51 -2.17 -9.18 -3.79
N PRO A 52 -1.21 -9.89 -4.43
CA PRO A 52 -1.15 -11.35 -4.31
C PRO A 52 -1.07 -11.82 -2.85
N PHE A 53 -0.30 -11.14 -2.01
CA PHE A 53 -0.18 -11.47 -0.59
C PHE A 53 -1.53 -11.35 0.12
N LEU A 54 -2.21 -10.21 0.00
CA LEU A 54 -3.53 -10.00 0.60
C LEU A 54 -4.55 -11.03 0.12
N MET A 55 -4.61 -11.33 -1.18
CA MET A 55 -5.56 -12.31 -1.74
C MET A 55 -5.30 -13.73 -1.21
N ILE A 56 -4.03 -14.17 -1.18
CA ILE A 56 -3.66 -15.50 -0.69
C ILE A 56 -3.90 -15.62 0.82
N ARG A 57 -3.47 -14.63 1.61
CA ARG A 57 -3.71 -14.62 3.07
C ARG A 57 -5.20 -14.60 3.40
N SER A 58 -6.01 -13.91 2.60
CA SER A 58 -7.47 -13.93 2.74
C SER A 58 -8.05 -15.31 2.47
N ALA A 59 -7.60 -15.98 1.40
CA ALA A 59 -8.03 -17.34 1.09
C ALA A 59 -7.68 -18.34 2.21
N ILE A 60 -6.50 -18.23 2.81
CA ILE A 60 -6.09 -19.05 3.98
C ILE A 60 -7.08 -18.89 5.15
N HIS A 61 -7.61 -17.68 5.35
CA HIS A 61 -8.59 -17.38 6.39
C HIS A 61 -10.06 -17.60 5.97
N ASN A 62 -10.30 -18.22 4.80
CA ASN A 62 -11.62 -18.38 4.18
C ASN A 62 -12.38 -17.07 3.96
N ILE A 63 -11.64 -15.98 3.70
CA ILE A 63 -12.19 -14.66 3.33
C ILE A 63 -12.10 -14.52 1.82
N ARG A 64 -13.25 -14.28 1.18
CA ARG A 64 -13.30 -13.98 -0.26
C ARG A 64 -12.96 -12.51 -0.51
N PRO A 65 -11.94 -12.19 -1.33
CA PRO A 65 -11.69 -10.82 -1.78
C PRO A 65 -12.93 -10.21 -2.43
N SER A 66 -13.32 -9.00 -2.02
CA SER A 66 -14.49 -8.29 -2.55
C SER A 66 -14.22 -7.59 -3.88
N LYS A 67 -12.94 -7.30 -4.18
CA LYS A 67 -12.48 -6.76 -5.46
C LYS A 67 -11.30 -7.59 -5.98
N ASN A 68 -11.30 -7.89 -7.27
CA ASN A 68 -10.15 -8.48 -7.93
C ASN A 68 -9.15 -7.37 -8.31
N LEU A 69 -8.23 -7.03 -7.41
CA LEU A 69 -7.21 -6.02 -7.69
C LEU A 69 -6.13 -6.52 -8.69
N MET A 70 -6.10 -7.81 -8.99
CA MET A 70 -5.28 -8.41 -10.06
C MET A 70 -5.98 -8.39 -11.43
N VAL A 71 -6.67 -7.30 -11.77
CA VAL A 71 -7.18 -7.05 -13.13
C VAL A 71 -6.05 -6.99 -14.16
N ASN A 72 -6.39 -6.78 -15.44
CA ASN A 72 -5.41 -6.52 -16.51
C ASN A 72 -4.33 -5.54 -16.08
N ARG A 73 -3.08 -5.84 -16.43
CA ARG A 73 -1.90 -5.08 -16.00
C ARG A 73 -1.94 -3.62 -16.48
N TYR A 74 -2.32 -3.41 -17.74
CA TYR A 74 -2.36 -2.09 -18.38
C TYR A 74 -3.64 -1.33 -18.02
N LEU A 75 -3.52 -0.05 -17.67
CA LEU A 75 -4.63 0.77 -17.16
C LEU A 75 -5.78 0.91 -18.16
N GLU A 76 -5.46 1.00 -19.45
CA GLU A 76 -6.45 1.11 -20.54
C GLU A 76 -7.30 -0.16 -20.68
N SER A 77 -6.73 -1.31 -20.35
CA SER A 77 -7.43 -2.61 -20.41
C SER A 77 -8.15 -2.97 -19.11
N GLN A 78 -8.07 -2.12 -18.08
CA GLN A 78 -8.79 -2.34 -16.82
C GLN A 78 -10.24 -1.85 -16.91
N PRO A 79 -11.19 -2.48 -16.19
CA PRO A 79 -12.59 -2.04 -16.13
C PRO A 79 -12.73 -0.56 -15.72
N PHE A 80 -13.81 0.08 -16.16
CA PHE A 80 -14.08 1.49 -15.80
C PHE A 80 -14.33 1.69 -14.30
N ASN A 81 -14.97 0.72 -13.65
CA ASN A 81 -15.32 0.75 -12.22
C ASN A 81 -14.21 0.19 -11.30
N LEU A 82 -13.03 -0.11 -11.84
CA LEU A 82 -11.90 -0.59 -11.08
C LEU A 82 -10.58 -0.28 -11.77
N LYS A 83 -9.80 0.64 -11.19
CA LYS A 83 -8.44 0.94 -11.62
C LYS A 83 -7.45 0.57 -10.52
N HIS A 84 -6.56 -0.38 -10.79
CA HIS A 84 -5.36 -0.64 -10.00
C HIS A 84 -4.15 0.00 -10.68
N ILE A 85 -3.68 1.09 -10.10
CA ILE A 85 -2.55 1.89 -10.55
C ILE A 85 -1.33 1.48 -9.73
N ASP A 86 -0.53 0.58 -10.28
CA ASP A 86 0.77 0.24 -9.72
C ASP A 86 1.86 1.19 -10.25
N LEU A 87 2.36 2.06 -9.37
CA LEU A 87 3.37 3.06 -9.72
C LEU A 87 4.70 2.46 -10.13
N ALA A 88 5.04 1.24 -9.70
CA ALA A 88 6.25 0.57 -10.18
C ALA A 88 6.10 0.21 -11.66
N ASP A 89 4.91 -0.28 -12.07
CA ASP A 89 4.59 -0.49 -13.48
C ASP A 89 4.56 0.83 -14.26
N GLN A 90 3.94 1.87 -13.70
CA GLN A 90 3.87 3.17 -14.38
C GLN A 90 5.25 3.80 -14.62
N LEU A 91 6.10 3.86 -13.60
CA LEU A 91 7.40 4.52 -13.67
C LEU A 91 8.47 3.70 -14.40
N SER A 92 8.27 2.38 -14.51
CA SER A 92 9.08 1.51 -15.35
C SER A 92 8.57 1.45 -16.80
N PHE A 93 7.46 2.13 -17.12
CA PHE A 93 6.76 2.03 -18.40
C PHE A 93 6.49 0.56 -18.77
N TYR A 94 5.92 -0.17 -17.81
CA TYR A 94 5.60 -1.59 -17.92
C TYR A 94 6.81 -2.49 -18.27
N GLY A 95 8.00 -2.07 -17.83
CA GLY A 95 9.26 -2.78 -18.07
C GLY A 95 10.04 -2.28 -19.28
N ALA A 96 9.63 -1.21 -19.98
CA ALA A 96 10.49 -0.59 -21.00
C ALA A 96 11.76 0.01 -20.37
N LYS A 97 11.68 0.45 -19.12
CA LYS A 97 12.84 0.68 -18.25
C LYS A 97 13.13 -0.60 -17.46
N ASN A 98 14.30 -1.19 -17.69
CA ASN A 98 14.69 -2.49 -17.13
C ASN A 98 15.29 -2.42 -15.71
N ASP A 99 15.66 -1.25 -15.19
CA ASP A 99 16.19 -1.19 -13.81
C ASP A 99 15.06 -1.11 -12.80
N TRP A 100 15.01 -2.12 -11.93
CA TRP A 100 14.20 -2.09 -10.73
C TRP A 100 14.65 -0.96 -9.81
N MET A 101 13.72 -0.07 -9.45
CA MET A 101 13.96 1.05 -8.54
C MET A 101 12.89 1.05 -7.45
N GLY A 102 13.31 1.01 -6.19
CA GLY A 102 12.40 1.03 -5.05
C GLY A 102 11.80 2.41 -4.78
N LEU A 103 10.79 2.47 -3.91
CA LEU A 103 10.07 3.69 -3.55
C LEU A 103 11.01 4.82 -3.09
N HIS A 104 12.05 4.49 -2.30
CA HIS A 104 13.05 5.46 -1.83
C HIS A 104 13.80 6.17 -2.97
N PHE A 105 14.18 5.43 -4.02
CA PHE A 105 14.87 6.01 -5.17
C PHE A 105 13.96 7.04 -5.86
N TRP A 106 12.71 6.67 -6.13
CA TRP A 106 11.76 7.56 -6.78
C TRP A 106 11.40 8.76 -5.90
N ALA A 107 11.19 8.55 -4.60
CA ALA A 107 10.96 9.65 -3.66
C ALA A 107 12.09 10.69 -3.76
N LYS A 108 13.35 10.25 -3.70
CA LYS A 108 14.51 11.14 -3.85
C LYS A 108 14.57 11.82 -5.23
N ALA A 109 14.30 11.08 -6.30
CA ALA A 109 14.32 11.61 -7.66
C ALA A 109 13.27 12.72 -7.89
N PHE A 110 12.10 12.60 -7.25
CA PHE A 110 11.01 13.59 -7.32
C PHE A 110 11.08 14.66 -6.20
N GLY A 111 12.14 14.68 -5.39
CA GLY A 111 12.29 15.64 -4.28
C GLY A 111 11.27 15.44 -3.15
N ILE A 112 10.74 14.23 -3.00
CA ILE A 112 9.81 13.83 -1.94
C ILE A 112 10.62 13.32 -0.74
N GLU A 113 10.30 13.81 0.45
CA GLU A 113 10.86 13.27 1.69
C GLU A 113 10.55 11.78 1.82
N SER A 114 11.57 10.96 2.05
CA SER A 114 11.40 9.51 2.12
C SER A 114 10.94 9.06 3.50
N SER A 115 10.12 8.00 3.52
CA SER A 115 9.76 7.24 4.71
C SER A 115 10.94 6.53 5.39
N LYS A 116 12.00 6.21 4.63
CA LYS A 116 13.22 5.62 5.18
C LYS A 116 13.99 6.68 5.96
N THR A 117 14.06 6.47 7.26
CA THR A 117 14.89 7.24 8.21
C THR A 117 15.91 6.29 8.84
N ASP A 118 16.95 6.81 9.47
CA ASP A 118 17.93 5.98 10.19
C ASP A 118 17.28 5.14 11.31
N GLU A 119 16.15 5.62 11.84
CA GLU A 119 15.43 5.04 12.96
C GLU A 119 14.60 3.81 12.55
N MET A 120 13.96 3.83 11.37
CA MET A 120 13.10 2.74 10.91
C MET A 120 13.24 2.40 9.43
N SER A 121 13.46 1.11 9.16
CA SER A 121 13.67 0.50 7.85
C SER A 121 13.03 -0.89 7.81
N GLY A 122 12.79 -1.42 6.59
CA GLY A 122 12.05 -2.67 6.40
C GLY A 122 12.60 -3.90 7.14
N ASP A 123 13.91 -3.96 7.34
CA ASP A 123 14.62 -4.99 8.10
C ASP A 123 14.32 -4.97 9.61
N LYS A 124 13.95 -3.79 10.16
CA LYS A 124 13.60 -3.62 11.58
C LYS A 124 12.15 -3.99 11.90
N VAL A 125 11.28 -4.14 10.89
CA VAL A 125 9.84 -4.42 11.09
C VAL A 125 9.62 -5.72 11.88
N THR A 126 10.36 -6.77 11.55
CA THR A 126 10.25 -8.07 12.25
C THR A 126 10.64 -7.96 13.72
N GLU A 127 11.69 -7.20 14.01
CA GLU A 127 12.16 -6.97 15.38
C GLU A 127 11.14 -6.15 16.18
N PHE A 128 10.65 -5.05 15.61
CA PHE A 128 9.66 -4.18 16.25
C PHE A 128 8.36 -4.94 16.53
N PHE A 129 7.95 -5.81 15.62
CA PHE A 129 6.76 -6.62 15.79
C PHE A 129 6.91 -7.57 16.98
N LYS A 130 8.06 -8.22 17.13
CA LYS A 130 8.38 -9.09 18.28
C LYS A 130 8.44 -8.31 19.60
N GLN A 131 8.83 -7.03 19.54
CA GLN A 131 8.85 -6.12 20.70
C GLN A 131 7.47 -5.52 21.04
N GLY A 132 6.42 -5.84 20.28
CA GLY A 132 5.08 -5.27 20.48
C GLY A 132 4.91 -3.82 20.02
N LYS A 133 5.88 -3.28 19.26
CA LYS A 133 5.88 -1.91 18.71
C LYS A 133 5.02 -1.80 17.46
N HIS A 134 3.75 -2.21 17.58
CA HIS A 134 2.84 -2.32 16.45
C HIS A 134 2.43 -0.95 15.90
N LYS A 135 2.31 0.06 16.77
CA LYS A 135 1.93 1.41 16.37
C LYS A 135 3.02 2.08 15.56
N GLU A 136 4.28 1.94 15.96
CA GLU A 136 5.45 2.45 15.25
C GLU A 136 5.56 1.82 13.84
N ILE A 137 5.25 0.52 13.72
CA ILE A 137 5.14 -0.14 12.41
C ILE A 137 4.00 0.47 11.59
N ALA A 138 2.82 0.68 12.19
CA ALA A 138 1.69 1.27 11.49
C ALA A 138 2.00 2.70 11.00
N GLU A 139 2.66 3.51 11.82
CA GLU A 139 3.11 4.86 11.49
C GLU A 139 4.14 4.85 10.35
N TYR A 140 5.10 3.92 10.37
CA TYR A 140 6.04 3.73 9.27
C TYR A 140 5.35 3.32 7.97
N CYS A 141 4.43 2.35 8.02
CA CYS A 141 3.62 1.98 6.85
C CYS A 141 2.79 3.16 6.33
N MET A 142 2.26 4.01 7.23
CA MET A 142 1.54 5.22 6.83
C MET A 142 2.47 6.23 6.13
N LYS A 143 3.72 6.38 6.58
CA LYS A 143 4.71 7.20 5.85
C LYS A 143 4.92 6.69 4.43
N ASP A 144 5.03 5.37 4.22
CA ASP A 144 5.11 4.78 2.87
C ASP A 144 3.87 5.08 2.02
N VAL A 145 2.67 5.05 2.60
CA VAL A 145 1.41 5.44 1.94
C VAL A 145 1.44 6.91 1.52
N LEU A 146 1.89 7.82 2.40
CA LEU A 146 2.01 9.25 2.10
C LEU A 146 3.02 9.54 0.98
N VAL A 147 4.17 8.84 0.98
CA VAL A 147 5.15 8.95 -0.11
C VAL A 147 4.56 8.45 -1.42
N THR A 148 3.85 7.31 -1.39
CA THR A 148 3.15 6.73 -2.55
C THR A 148 2.11 7.70 -3.10
N LEU A 149 1.34 8.37 -2.23
CA LEU A 149 0.35 9.39 -2.62
C LEU A 149 1.02 10.59 -3.31
N LYS A 150 2.10 11.13 -2.75
CA LYS A 150 2.83 12.25 -3.38
C LYS A 150 3.39 11.84 -4.74
N LEU A 151 3.94 10.63 -4.85
CA LEU A 151 4.46 10.10 -6.10
C LEU A 151 3.36 9.89 -7.15
N TYR A 152 2.19 9.40 -6.73
CA TYR A 152 1.00 9.31 -7.56
C TYR A 152 0.59 10.68 -8.10
N GLN A 153 0.55 11.71 -7.27
CA GLN A 153 0.19 13.06 -7.70
C GLN A 153 1.17 13.60 -8.76
N TYR A 154 2.48 13.35 -8.61
CA TYR A 154 3.46 13.69 -9.64
C TYR A 154 3.22 12.94 -10.95
N TRP A 155 3.04 11.62 -10.88
CA TRP A 155 2.76 10.81 -12.06
C TRP A 155 1.47 11.25 -12.74
N GLN A 156 0.39 11.40 -11.99
CA GLN A 156 -0.92 11.82 -12.50
C GLN A 156 -0.85 13.18 -13.18
N LYS A 157 -0.14 14.14 -12.61
CA LYS A 157 -0.03 15.50 -13.16
C LYS A 157 0.85 15.58 -14.40
N ASN A 158 1.95 14.83 -14.44
CA ASN A 158 3.02 15.07 -15.43
C ASN A 158 3.21 13.94 -16.44
N LEU A 159 2.70 12.73 -16.16
CA LEU A 159 2.98 11.52 -16.92
C LEU A 159 1.72 10.70 -17.30
N ARG A 160 0.56 11.01 -16.72
CA ARG A 160 -0.71 10.42 -17.14
C ARG A 160 -1.21 11.19 -18.37
N PHE A 161 -1.02 10.59 -19.53
CA PHE A 161 -1.68 11.04 -20.76
C PHE A 161 -3.16 10.69 -20.65
N SER A 162 -4.02 11.69 -20.87
CA SER A 162 -5.48 11.59 -20.76
C SER A 162 -6.07 10.57 -21.72
#